data_AF-A0A538FSU6-F1
#
_entry.id   AF-A0A538FSU6-F1
#
_cell.length_a   1.000
_cell.length_b   1.000
_cell.length_c   1.000
_cell.angle_alpha   90.00
_cell.angle_beta   90.00
_cell.angle_gamma   90.00
#
_symmetry.space_group_name_H-M   'P 1'
#
loop_
_entity.id
_entity.type
_entity.pdbx_description
1 polymer ?
#
loop_
_entity_poly.entity_id
_entity_poly.type
_entity_poly.pdbx_seq_one_letter_code
_entity_poly.pdbx_strand_id
1 'polypeptide(L)'
;MDGVRPETCSECGFDARVWRVRDAVSMLGALGVWWRLATEGLTPAELNARPSPAVWSALEYGTHSALVTAVVREGVAAVLAADGVPLPAPPSGAGATEDDEAARLDPIRAVGDLEREGAALARLAHDAPPDAWAHVGHLAGATVQAEAALFHAVHDATHHLMDVGRGLAGVGAGTPAHAGRVVRVNASDGGVPKREVACGAIAHDGLAGDRQADGLHHGRPFQALCLWSADVIAELAADGHPIGPGCAGENLTLGGIDWCSLRPGARLRVGTALAEVSFPAVPCGKQARWFSDGDFSRIAHERNPQWARWYAWVREPGQVHPGDPVTVQPR
;
A
#
# COMPACT_ATOMS: atom_id res chain seq x y z
N MET A 1 13.17 -14.12 11.95
CA MET A 1 13.86 -12.82 11.98
C MET A 1 15.05 -12.95 12.92
N ASP A 2 16.27 -12.69 12.47
CA ASP A 2 17.45 -12.72 13.35
C ASP A 2 17.70 -11.39 14.06
N GLY A 3 16.86 -10.38 13.78
CA GLY A 3 16.75 -9.12 14.51
C GLY A 3 17.93 -8.15 14.35
N VAL A 4 18.90 -8.51 13.50
CA VAL A 4 20.14 -7.73 13.27
C VAL A 4 20.35 -7.45 11.78
N ARG A 5 19.88 -8.34 10.87
CA ARG A 5 19.92 -8.06 9.43
C ARG A 5 18.63 -7.39 8.98
N PRO A 6 18.71 -6.30 8.18
CA PRO A 6 17.53 -5.70 7.58
C PRO A 6 16.73 -6.73 6.78
N GLU A 7 15.44 -6.81 7.05
CA GLU A 7 14.54 -7.72 6.35
C GLU A 7 14.36 -7.31 4.88
N THR A 8 14.43 -8.28 3.99
CA THR A 8 14.20 -8.10 2.55
C THR A 8 13.34 -9.23 2.01
N CYS A 9 12.44 -8.94 1.07
CA CYS A 9 11.58 -9.93 0.44
C CYS A 9 11.64 -9.82 -1.09
N SER A 10 12.03 -10.90 -1.75
CA SER A 10 12.11 -10.96 -3.22
C SER A 10 10.74 -11.03 -3.90
N GLU A 11 9.69 -11.42 -3.18
CA GLU A 11 8.35 -11.55 -3.75
C GLU A 11 7.64 -10.20 -3.82
N CYS A 12 7.56 -9.48 -2.70
CA CYS A 12 6.85 -8.19 -2.65
C CYS A 12 7.77 -6.98 -2.87
N GLY A 13 9.09 -7.19 -2.93
CA GLY A 13 10.10 -6.13 -3.06
C GLY A 13 10.35 -5.34 -1.77
N PHE A 14 9.88 -5.83 -0.62
CA PHE A 14 10.10 -5.16 0.67
C PHE A 14 11.59 -5.09 1.00
N ASP A 15 12.04 -3.92 1.46
CA ASP A 15 13.40 -3.68 1.93
C ASP A 15 13.35 -2.76 3.15
N ALA A 16 13.61 -3.30 4.34
CA ALA A 16 13.56 -2.56 5.60
C ALA A 16 14.46 -1.31 5.60
N ARG A 17 15.52 -1.25 4.77
CA ARG A 17 16.48 -0.12 4.73
C ARG A 17 15.85 1.17 4.23
N VAL A 18 14.78 1.10 3.43
CA VAL A 18 14.10 2.28 2.89
C VAL A 18 12.98 2.79 3.80
N TRP A 19 12.63 2.03 4.84
CA TRP A 19 11.60 2.42 5.80
C TRP A 19 12.20 3.21 6.96
N ARG A 20 11.38 4.09 7.54
CA ARG A 20 11.63 4.76 8.82
C ARG A 20 10.47 4.46 9.76
N VAL A 21 10.71 4.56 11.07
CA VAL A 21 9.66 4.39 12.10
C VAL A 21 8.41 5.22 11.79
N ARG A 22 8.55 6.48 11.36
CA ARG A 22 7.41 7.33 10.97
C ARG A 22 6.58 6.79 9.80
N ASP A 23 7.22 6.08 8.87
CA ASP A 23 6.55 5.48 7.71
C ASP A 23 5.77 4.24 8.14
N ALA A 24 6.36 3.45 9.04
CA ALA A 24 5.70 2.32 9.70
C ALA A 24 4.50 2.77 10.52
N VAL A 25 4.63 3.81 11.36
CA VAL A 25 3.53 4.43 12.12
C VAL A 25 2.40 4.85 11.18
N SER A 26 2.73 5.52 10.07
CA SER A 26 1.73 5.95 9.08
C SER A 26 0.98 4.77 8.45
N MET A 27 1.70 3.72 8.07
CA MET A 27 1.12 2.56 7.40
C MET A 27 0.26 1.74 8.37
N LEU A 28 0.80 1.37 9.53
CA LEU A 28 0.11 0.57 10.54
C LEU A 28 -1.12 1.28 11.10
N GLY A 29 -1.02 2.60 11.33
CA GLY A 29 -2.15 3.42 11.77
C GLY A 29 -3.29 3.51 10.74
N ALA A 30 -2.98 3.27 9.46
CA ALA A 30 -3.96 3.29 8.37
C ALA A 30 -4.37 1.88 7.90
N LEU A 31 -3.88 0.81 8.53
CA LEU A 31 -4.07 -0.58 8.07
C LEU A 31 -5.55 -0.95 7.92
N GLY A 32 -6.39 -0.59 8.90
CA GLY A 32 -7.83 -0.82 8.82
C GLY A 32 -8.50 -0.08 7.66
N VAL A 33 -8.04 1.13 7.33
CA VAL A 33 -8.56 1.91 6.20
C VAL A 33 -8.20 1.24 4.88
N TRP A 34 -6.94 0.79 4.73
CA TRP A 34 -6.47 0.09 3.54
C TRP A 34 -7.28 -1.18 3.28
N TRP A 35 -7.53 -1.96 4.34
CA TRP A 35 -8.37 -3.15 4.25
C TRP A 35 -9.81 -2.83 3.86
N ARG A 36 -10.43 -1.83 4.48
CA ARG A 36 -11.78 -1.40 4.10
C ARG A 36 -11.87 -1.05 2.62
N LEU A 37 -10.90 -0.32 2.09
CA LEU A 37 -10.84 0.04 0.67
C LEU A 37 -10.62 -1.18 -0.24
N ALA A 38 -9.77 -2.12 0.16
CA ALA A 38 -9.53 -3.36 -0.60
C ALA A 38 -10.79 -4.23 -0.69
N THR A 39 -11.58 -4.28 0.39
CA THR A 39 -12.74 -5.15 0.52
C THR A 39 -14.08 -4.45 0.29
N GLU A 40 -14.08 -3.18 -0.12
CA GLU A 40 -15.30 -2.39 -0.26
C GLU A 40 -16.25 -3.03 -1.29
N GLY A 41 -17.53 -3.10 -0.93
CA GLY A 41 -18.59 -3.66 -1.76
C GLY A 41 -18.61 -5.19 -1.86
N LEU A 42 -17.69 -5.91 -1.20
CA LEU A 42 -17.61 -7.36 -1.28
C LEU A 42 -18.45 -8.05 -0.20
N THR A 43 -19.00 -9.20 -0.56
CA THR A 43 -19.82 -10.03 0.33
C THR A 43 -18.94 -10.88 1.27
N PRO A 44 -19.46 -11.30 2.44
CA PRO A 44 -18.74 -12.24 3.29
C PRO A 44 -18.39 -13.56 2.59
N ALA A 45 -19.17 -14.00 1.60
CA ALA A 45 -18.88 -15.21 0.84
C ALA A 45 -17.64 -15.03 -0.05
N GLU A 46 -17.53 -13.91 -0.76
CA GLU A 46 -16.35 -13.58 -1.59
C GLU A 46 -15.09 -13.41 -0.74
N LEU A 47 -15.21 -12.78 0.43
CA LEU A 47 -14.07 -12.56 1.32
C LEU A 47 -13.56 -13.85 1.99
N ASN A 48 -14.44 -14.84 2.19
CA ASN A 48 -14.06 -16.18 2.68
C ASN A 48 -13.69 -17.15 1.54
N ALA A 49 -13.82 -16.76 0.28
CA ALA A 49 -13.49 -17.63 -0.83
C ALA A 49 -11.97 -17.80 -0.96
N ARG A 50 -11.50 -19.04 -0.86
CA ARG A 50 -10.12 -19.40 -1.20
C ARG A 50 -9.97 -19.53 -2.73
N PRO A 51 -8.97 -18.89 -3.36
CA PRO A 51 -8.71 -19.07 -4.80
C PRO A 51 -8.32 -20.51 -5.17
N SER A 52 -7.68 -21.22 -4.24
CA SER A 52 -7.37 -22.66 -4.33
C SER A 52 -7.24 -23.22 -2.90
N PRO A 53 -7.30 -24.55 -2.70
CA PRO A 53 -7.19 -25.14 -1.36
C PRO A 53 -5.94 -24.72 -0.57
N ALA A 54 -4.83 -24.48 -1.27
CA ALA A 54 -3.53 -24.12 -0.70
C ALA A 54 -3.33 -22.62 -0.50
N VAL A 55 -4.28 -21.77 -0.91
CA VAL A 55 -4.19 -20.30 -0.79
C VAL A 55 -5.30 -19.81 0.12
N TRP A 56 -4.93 -19.06 1.16
CA TRP A 56 -5.90 -18.48 2.09
C TRP A 56 -6.87 -17.53 1.40
N SER A 57 -8.05 -17.42 1.99
CA SER A 57 -9.04 -16.41 1.64
C SER A 57 -8.58 -15.04 2.14
N ALA A 58 -9.24 -13.99 1.66
CA ALA A 58 -8.94 -12.63 2.12
C ALA A 58 -9.08 -12.50 3.65
N LEU A 59 -10.11 -13.08 4.27
CA LEU A 59 -10.29 -12.95 5.73
C LEU A 59 -9.27 -13.75 6.54
N GLU A 60 -8.77 -14.87 6.01
CA GLU A 60 -7.71 -15.64 6.65
C GLU A 60 -6.40 -14.85 6.68
N TYR A 61 -6.01 -14.25 5.55
CA TYR A 61 -4.87 -13.31 5.49
C TYR A 61 -5.04 -12.14 6.46
N GLY A 62 -6.25 -11.57 6.55
CA GLY A 62 -6.53 -10.45 7.45
C GLY A 62 -6.45 -10.82 8.92
N THR A 63 -6.99 -11.99 9.28
CA THR A 63 -6.92 -12.53 10.65
C THR A 63 -5.49 -12.84 11.06
N HIS A 64 -4.71 -13.45 10.16
CA HIS A 64 -3.29 -13.68 10.37
C HIS A 64 -2.52 -12.38 10.56
N SER A 65 -2.72 -11.40 9.67
CA SER A 65 -2.07 -10.08 9.75
C SER A 65 -2.42 -9.36 11.06
N ALA A 66 -3.66 -9.46 11.56
CA ALA A 66 -4.06 -8.91 12.85
C ALA A 66 -3.33 -9.59 14.02
N LEU A 67 -3.23 -10.93 13.98
CA LEU A 67 -2.52 -11.72 14.99
C LEU A 67 -1.03 -11.38 15.03
N VAL A 68 -0.37 -11.35 13.87
CA VAL A 68 1.04 -10.97 13.76
C VAL A 68 1.26 -9.56 14.31
N THR A 69 0.39 -8.62 13.93
CA THR A 69 0.46 -7.23 14.42
C THR A 69 0.31 -7.17 15.95
N ALA A 70 -0.60 -7.96 16.54
CA ALA A 70 -0.77 -8.04 18.00
C ALA A 70 0.47 -8.60 18.70
N VAL A 71 1.03 -9.70 18.19
CA VAL A 71 2.24 -10.35 18.75
C VAL A 71 3.44 -9.41 18.65
N VAL A 72 3.65 -8.78 17.49
CA VAL A 72 4.71 -7.78 17.31
C VAL A 72 4.49 -6.61 18.25
N ARG A 73 3.26 -6.12 18.43
CA ARG A 73 2.97 -5.02 19.36
C ARG A 73 3.38 -5.35 20.78
N GLU A 74 3.08 -6.56 21.27
CA GLU A 74 3.49 -7.00 22.60
C GLU A 74 5.01 -7.09 22.71
N GLY A 75 5.69 -7.62 21.69
CA GLY A 75 7.15 -7.70 21.66
C GLY A 75 7.82 -6.32 21.64
N VAL A 76 7.35 -5.42 20.77
CA VAL A 76 7.84 -4.03 20.69
C VAL A 76 7.60 -3.31 22.01
N ALA A 77 6.43 -3.47 22.64
CA ALA A 77 6.14 -2.86 23.93
C ALA A 77 7.12 -3.34 25.02
N ALA A 78 7.41 -4.64 25.06
CA ALA A 78 8.36 -5.20 26.02
C ALA A 78 9.77 -4.63 25.83
N VAL A 79 10.27 -4.60 24.59
CA VAL A 79 11.62 -4.09 24.28
C VAL A 79 11.73 -2.60 24.56
N LEU A 80 10.73 -1.80 24.18
CA LEU A 80 10.76 -0.36 24.45
C LEU A 80 10.70 -0.06 25.97
N ALA A 81 10.04 -0.92 26.77
CA ALA A 81 9.94 -0.72 28.21
C ALA A 81 11.24 -1.08 28.98
N ALA A 82 12.01 -2.07 28.52
CA ALA A 82 13.24 -2.49 29.18
C ALA A 82 14.20 -3.20 28.21
N ASP A 83 15.50 -2.98 28.42
CA ASP A 83 16.57 -3.63 27.65
C ASP A 83 16.81 -5.09 28.10
N GLY A 84 17.17 -5.96 27.16
CA GLY A 84 17.50 -7.36 27.39
C GLY A 84 16.32 -8.26 27.75
N VAL A 85 15.09 -7.88 27.41
CA VAL A 85 13.89 -8.66 27.79
C VAL A 85 13.74 -9.96 26.99
N PRO A 86 13.33 -11.07 27.63
CA PRO A 86 12.98 -12.29 26.91
C PRO A 86 11.66 -12.09 26.14
N LEU A 87 11.65 -12.41 24.85
CA LEU A 87 10.47 -12.37 24.00
C LEU A 87 9.83 -13.75 23.88
N PRO A 88 8.48 -13.85 23.91
CA PRO A 88 7.79 -15.12 23.72
C PRO A 88 8.05 -15.66 22.30
N ALA A 89 8.12 -16.98 22.18
CA ALA A 89 8.16 -17.61 20.86
C ALA A 89 6.89 -17.22 20.08
N PRO A 90 7.00 -16.88 18.78
CA PRO A 90 5.81 -16.67 17.98
C PRO A 90 4.95 -17.93 18.00
N PRO A 91 3.62 -17.80 17.97
CA PRO A 91 2.76 -18.96 17.81
C PRO A 91 3.21 -19.74 16.56
N SER A 92 3.32 -21.07 16.69
CA SER A 92 3.62 -21.94 15.55
C SER A 92 2.57 -21.69 14.47
N GLY A 93 2.99 -21.15 13.32
CA GLY A 93 2.08 -20.77 12.25
C GLY A 93 1.22 -21.96 11.83
N ALA A 94 -0.10 -21.79 11.89
CA ALA A 94 -1.02 -22.68 11.19
C ALA A 94 -0.83 -22.39 9.70
N GLY A 95 -0.01 -23.18 9.00
CA GLY A 95 -0.07 -23.18 7.54
C GLY A 95 -1.47 -23.61 7.10
N ALA A 96 -1.92 -23.20 5.92
CA ALA A 96 -3.11 -23.78 5.29
C ALA A 96 -2.90 -25.29 5.17
N THR A 97 -3.42 -26.09 6.12
CA THR A 97 -3.49 -27.53 5.97
C THR A 97 -4.67 -27.84 5.06
N GLU A 98 -4.57 -28.91 4.28
CA GLU A 98 -5.64 -29.36 3.38
C GLU A 98 -6.94 -29.72 4.13
N ASP A 99 -6.84 -29.94 5.46
CA ASP A 99 -7.91 -30.44 6.33
C ASP A 99 -8.61 -29.37 7.19
N ASP A 100 -8.15 -28.11 7.19
CA ASP A 100 -8.85 -27.03 7.89
C ASP A 100 -10.02 -26.55 7.03
N GLU A 101 -11.22 -27.06 7.31
CA GLU A 101 -12.48 -26.49 6.83
C GLU A 101 -12.46 -24.99 7.14
N ALA A 102 -12.43 -24.15 6.10
CA ALA A 102 -12.30 -22.71 6.26
C ALA A 102 -13.42 -22.20 7.16
N ALA A 103 -13.10 -21.88 8.41
CA ALA A 103 -14.04 -21.29 9.33
C ALA A 103 -14.65 -20.07 8.64
N ARG A 104 -15.97 -19.94 8.64
CA ARG A 104 -16.61 -18.75 8.06
C ARG A 104 -16.29 -17.55 8.95
N LEU A 105 -15.25 -16.81 8.58
CA LEU A 105 -14.76 -15.65 9.31
C LEU A 105 -15.72 -14.47 9.11
N ASP A 106 -15.83 -13.64 10.13
CA ASP A 106 -16.61 -12.41 10.12
C ASP A 106 -15.74 -11.24 9.61
N PRO A 107 -16.07 -10.62 8.46
CA PRO A 107 -15.33 -9.47 7.95
C PRO A 107 -15.24 -8.30 8.92
N ILE A 108 -16.31 -8.04 9.69
CA ILE A 108 -16.35 -6.93 10.64
C ILE A 108 -15.31 -7.14 11.73
N ARG A 109 -15.24 -8.36 12.25
CA ARG A 109 -14.26 -8.73 13.26
C ARG A 109 -12.83 -8.69 12.70
N ALA A 110 -12.58 -9.28 11.53
CA ALA A 110 -11.24 -9.33 10.95
C ALA A 110 -10.67 -7.92 10.68
N VAL A 111 -11.45 -7.04 10.05
CA VAL A 111 -11.04 -5.65 9.78
C VAL A 111 -10.94 -4.84 11.09
N GLY A 112 -11.85 -5.07 12.03
CA GLY A 112 -11.82 -4.43 13.35
C GLY A 112 -10.59 -4.82 14.16
N ASP A 113 -10.16 -6.09 14.10
CA ASP A 113 -8.94 -6.57 14.75
C ASP A 113 -7.70 -5.91 14.14
N LEU A 114 -7.60 -5.87 12.80
CA LEU A 114 -6.52 -5.16 12.09
C LEU A 114 -6.41 -3.68 12.47
N GLU A 115 -7.54 -2.98 12.51
CA GLU A 115 -7.57 -1.56 12.86
C GLU A 115 -7.12 -1.33 14.30
N ARG A 116 -7.63 -2.11 15.25
CA ARG A 116 -7.26 -1.97 16.66
C ARG A 116 -5.77 -2.22 16.87
N GLU A 117 -5.27 -3.34 16.37
CA GLU A 117 -3.88 -3.75 16.61
C GLU A 117 -2.90 -2.86 15.85
N GLY A 118 -3.20 -2.51 14.59
CA GLY A 118 -2.40 -1.58 13.80
C GLY A 118 -2.33 -0.19 14.43
N ALA A 119 -3.46 0.36 14.87
CA ALA A 119 -3.49 1.67 15.52
C ALA A 119 -2.82 1.64 16.91
N ALA A 120 -2.92 0.54 17.65
CA ALA A 120 -2.24 0.40 18.94
C ALA A 120 -0.72 0.30 18.78
N LEU A 121 -0.22 -0.45 17.79
CA LEU A 121 1.21 -0.53 17.49
C LEU A 121 1.75 0.81 16.96
N ALA A 122 0.99 1.49 16.09
CA ALA A 122 1.36 2.81 15.59
C ALA A 122 1.47 3.84 16.71
N ARG A 123 0.51 3.89 17.64
CA ARG A 123 0.58 4.78 18.82
C ARG A 123 1.78 4.45 19.71
N LEU A 124 2.00 3.17 20.02
CA LEU A 124 3.15 2.73 20.80
C LEU A 124 4.47 3.21 20.20
N ALA A 125 4.65 3.03 18.89
CA ALA A 125 5.87 3.46 18.19
C ALA A 125 5.97 4.99 18.08
N HIS A 126 4.86 5.71 17.95
CA HIS A 126 4.84 7.17 17.91
C HIS A 126 5.24 7.80 19.25
N ASP A 127 4.73 7.24 20.36
CA ASP A 127 4.91 7.79 21.71
C ASP A 127 6.23 7.32 22.36
N ALA A 128 6.96 6.41 21.72
CA ALA A 128 8.18 5.82 22.25
C ALA A 128 9.31 6.86 22.45
N PRO A 129 9.97 6.90 23.62
CA PRO A 129 11.14 7.74 23.84
C PRO A 129 12.26 7.42 22.84
N PRO A 130 13.00 8.40 22.31
CA PRO A 130 14.06 8.16 21.34
C PRO A 130 15.15 7.18 21.81
N ASP A 131 15.49 7.21 23.11
CA ASP A 131 16.47 6.33 23.75
C ASP A 131 16.00 4.87 23.87
N ALA A 132 14.70 4.64 24.00
CA ALA A 132 14.12 3.31 24.09
C ALA A 132 14.31 2.48 22.82
N TRP A 133 14.53 3.11 21.67
CA TRP A 133 14.81 2.42 20.40
C TRP A 133 16.17 1.72 20.36
N ALA A 134 17.07 2.02 21.30
CA ALA A 134 18.34 1.33 21.44
C ALA A 134 18.23 -0.02 22.17
N HIS A 135 17.11 -0.27 22.86
CA HIS A 135 16.88 -1.50 23.60
C HIS A 135 16.73 -2.71 22.66
N VAL A 136 17.03 -3.89 23.21
CA VAL A 136 16.88 -5.17 22.51
C VAL A 136 16.10 -6.19 23.32
N GLY A 137 15.42 -7.09 22.62
CA GLY A 137 14.83 -8.30 23.18
C GLY A 137 15.62 -9.56 22.78
N HIS A 138 15.35 -10.67 23.47
CA HIS A 138 15.96 -11.97 23.18
C HIS A 138 14.90 -12.99 22.81
N LEU A 139 14.98 -13.53 21.60
CA LEU A 139 14.06 -14.55 21.08
C LEU A 139 14.86 -15.74 20.56
N ALA A 140 14.69 -16.92 21.15
CA ALA A 140 15.32 -18.18 20.70
C ALA A 140 16.85 -18.05 20.47
N GLY A 141 17.54 -17.28 21.32
CA GLY A 141 18.99 -17.04 21.22
C GLY A 141 19.40 -15.93 20.24
N ALA A 142 18.46 -15.33 19.52
CA ALA A 142 18.69 -14.15 18.69
C ALA A 142 18.40 -12.86 19.47
N THR A 143 19.06 -11.78 19.07
CA THR A 143 18.80 -10.41 19.57
C THR A 143 17.86 -9.72 18.60
N VAL A 144 16.77 -9.13 19.10
CA VAL A 144 15.72 -8.49 18.30
C VAL A 144 15.60 -7.03 18.67
N GLN A 145 15.81 -6.13 17.71
CA GLN A 145 15.54 -4.71 17.87
C GLN A 145 14.05 -4.41 17.68
N ALA A 146 13.51 -3.48 18.47
CA ALA A 146 12.11 -3.03 18.34
C ALA A 146 11.81 -2.48 16.94
N GLU A 147 12.77 -1.78 16.33
CA GLU A 147 12.65 -1.25 14.96
C GLU A 147 12.52 -2.39 13.93
N ALA A 148 13.35 -3.42 14.03
CA ALA A 148 13.27 -4.58 13.14
C ALA A 148 11.92 -5.31 13.27
N ALA A 149 11.43 -5.48 14.49
CA ALA A 149 10.11 -6.06 14.73
C ALA A 149 8.98 -5.20 14.15
N LEU A 150 9.06 -3.87 14.29
CA LEU A 150 8.09 -2.95 13.71
C LEU A 150 8.06 -3.04 12.17
N PHE A 151 9.23 -3.06 11.52
CA PHE A 151 9.31 -3.17 10.07
C PHE A 151 8.84 -4.52 9.56
N HIS A 152 9.00 -5.58 10.35
CA HIS A 152 8.40 -6.88 10.02
C HIS A 152 6.88 -6.87 10.04
N ALA A 153 6.24 -6.22 11.03
CA ALA A 153 4.78 -6.07 11.02
C ALA A 153 4.30 -5.30 9.79
N VAL A 154 5.05 -4.28 9.35
CA VAL A 154 4.76 -3.59 8.08
C VAL A 154 4.92 -4.51 6.88
N HIS A 155 6.00 -5.30 6.84
CA HIS A 155 6.22 -6.27 5.76
C HIS A 155 5.06 -7.27 5.68
N ASP A 156 4.74 -7.96 6.77
CA ASP A 156 3.66 -8.94 6.83
C ASP A 156 2.31 -8.33 6.39
N ALA A 157 1.94 -7.18 6.97
CA ALA A 157 0.68 -6.53 6.65
C ALA A 157 0.59 -6.06 5.18
N THR A 158 1.68 -5.55 4.61
CA THR A 158 1.71 -5.07 3.20
C THR A 158 1.84 -6.22 2.20
N HIS A 159 2.52 -7.30 2.59
CA HIS A 159 2.61 -8.53 1.81
C HIS A 159 1.25 -9.22 1.72
N HIS A 160 0.55 -9.36 2.84
CA HIS A 160 -0.76 -9.99 2.85
C HIS A 160 -1.86 -9.12 2.23
N LEU A 161 -1.71 -7.80 2.21
CA LEU A 161 -2.60 -6.98 1.38
C LEU A 161 -2.41 -7.25 -0.13
N MET A 162 -1.17 -7.52 -0.57
CA MET A 162 -0.90 -7.98 -1.94
C MET A 162 -1.53 -9.37 -2.18
N ASP A 163 -1.42 -10.30 -1.23
CA ASP A 163 -2.09 -11.61 -1.30
C ASP A 163 -3.60 -11.47 -1.47
N VAL A 164 -4.22 -10.60 -0.67
CA VAL A 164 -5.66 -10.31 -0.73
C VAL A 164 -6.05 -9.78 -2.10
N GLY A 165 -5.29 -8.81 -2.64
CA GLY A 165 -5.52 -8.28 -3.99
C GLY A 165 -5.50 -9.37 -5.07
N ARG A 166 -4.51 -10.28 -5.01
CA ARG A 166 -4.40 -11.42 -5.93
C ARG A 166 -5.51 -12.44 -5.73
N GLY A 167 -5.83 -12.76 -4.48
CA GLY A 167 -6.84 -13.75 -4.13
C GLY A 167 -8.23 -13.31 -4.58
N LEU A 168 -8.60 -12.05 -4.30
CA LEU A 168 -9.86 -11.46 -4.74
C LEU A 168 -9.98 -11.46 -6.26
N ALA A 169 -8.91 -11.10 -6.99
CA ALA A 169 -8.90 -11.21 -8.46
C ALA A 169 -9.06 -12.67 -8.93
N GLY A 170 -8.42 -13.62 -8.25
CA GLY A 170 -8.50 -15.06 -8.56
C GLY A 170 -9.89 -15.67 -8.39
N VAL A 171 -10.69 -15.17 -7.44
CA VAL A 171 -12.10 -15.59 -7.23
C VAL A 171 -13.11 -14.72 -8.00
N GLY A 172 -12.65 -13.75 -8.80
CA GLY A 172 -13.51 -12.89 -9.61
C GLY A 172 -14.20 -11.74 -8.84
N ALA A 173 -13.82 -11.49 -7.59
CA ALA A 173 -14.37 -10.41 -6.75
C ALA A 173 -13.49 -9.14 -6.71
N GLY A 174 -12.22 -9.23 -7.15
CA GLY A 174 -11.27 -8.13 -7.18
C GLY A 174 -11.38 -7.25 -8.43
N THR A 175 -10.39 -6.40 -8.64
CA THR A 175 -10.27 -5.62 -9.89
C THR A 175 -10.21 -6.56 -11.11
N PRO A 176 -11.07 -6.41 -12.12
CA PRO A 176 -11.08 -7.26 -13.30
C PRO A 176 -9.88 -6.99 -14.22
N ALA A 177 -9.44 -8.01 -14.95
CA ALA A 177 -8.38 -7.87 -15.94
C ALA A 177 -8.86 -7.07 -17.15
N HIS A 178 -8.10 -6.05 -17.54
CA HIS A 178 -8.37 -5.22 -18.71
C HIS A 178 -7.10 -4.53 -19.19
N ALA A 179 -7.17 -3.90 -20.37
CA ALA A 179 -6.04 -3.23 -20.99
C ALA A 179 -6.30 -1.72 -21.12
N GLY A 180 -5.25 -0.94 -20.96
CA GLY A 180 -5.22 0.48 -21.24
C GLY A 180 -3.86 0.89 -21.82
N ARG A 181 -3.52 2.15 -21.69
CA ARG A 181 -2.24 2.69 -22.17
C ARG A 181 -1.71 3.81 -21.30
N VAL A 182 -0.41 4.04 -21.39
CA VAL A 182 0.22 5.25 -20.87
C VAL A 182 -0.07 6.39 -21.83
N VAL A 183 -0.77 7.43 -21.35
CA VAL A 183 -1.03 8.64 -22.12
C VAL A 183 0.13 9.61 -21.98
N ARG A 184 0.66 9.76 -20.77
CA ARG A 184 1.76 10.69 -20.48
C ARG A 184 2.58 10.23 -19.29
N VAL A 185 3.87 10.52 -19.33
CA VAL A 185 4.79 10.38 -18.20
C VAL A 185 5.14 11.79 -17.71
N ASN A 186 5.01 12.02 -16.40
CA ASN A 186 5.19 13.31 -15.78
C ASN A 186 6.19 13.23 -14.63
N ALA A 187 7.11 14.20 -14.57
CA ALA A 187 8.05 14.34 -13.47
C ALA A 187 8.20 15.82 -13.07
N SER A 188 8.64 16.05 -11.85
CA SER A 188 8.98 17.39 -11.37
C SER A 188 10.16 17.34 -10.40
N ASP A 189 10.90 18.42 -10.33
CA ASP A 189 11.86 18.66 -9.25
C ASP A 189 11.18 19.23 -7.98
N GLY A 190 9.96 18.75 -7.68
CA GLY A 190 9.15 19.24 -6.58
C GLY A 190 7.93 20.05 -7.02
N GLY A 191 6.77 19.66 -6.48
CA GLY A 191 5.52 20.41 -6.60
C GLY A 191 4.65 20.03 -7.80
N VAL A 192 3.68 20.89 -8.07
CA VAL A 192 2.73 20.75 -9.19
C VAL A 192 2.68 22.07 -9.98
N PRO A 193 2.53 22.02 -11.31
CA PRO A 193 2.29 20.82 -12.12
C PRO A 193 3.58 20.04 -12.42
N LYS A 194 3.47 18.72 -12.55
CA LYS A 194 4.53 17.88 -13.11
C LYS A 194 4.57 18.06 -14.62
N ARG A 195 5.77 18.13 -15.18
CA ARG A 195 6.00 18.38 -16.62
C ARG A 195 6.14 17.06 -17.35
N GLU A 196 5.75 17.08 -18.62
CA GLU A 196 5.98 15.95 -19.52
C GLU A 196 7.45 15.57 -19.61
N VAL A 197 7.71 14.28 -19.63
CA VAL A 197 9.00 13.70 -19.99
C VAL A 197 8.80 12.67 -21.09
N ALA A 198 9.80 12.51 -21.96
CA ALA A 198 9.69 11.63 -23.12
C ALA A 198 9.59 10.14 -22.74
N CYS A 199 10.16 9.77 -21.59
CA CYS A 199 10.11 8.45 -20.99
C CYS A 199 10.48 8.56 -19.51
N GLY A 200 10.35 7.47 -18.76
CA GLY A 200 10.73 7.42 -17.36
C GLY A 200 11.28 6.06 -16.94
N ALA A 201 12.33 6.09 -16.12
CA ALA A 201 12.79 4.91 -15.40
C ALA A 201 12.05 4.83 -14.06
N ILE A 202 11.40 3.71 -13.79
CA ILE A 202 10.67 3.45 -12.55
C ILE A 202 11.54 2.54 -11.68
N ALA A 203 11.91 3.02 -10.50
CA ALA A 203 12.61 2.27 -9.45
C ALA A 203 11.67 2.03 -8.25
N HIS A 204 12.10 1.23 -7.27
CA HIS A 204 11.30 0.93 -6.09
C HIS A 204 10.88 2.18 -5.29
N ASP A 205 11.69 3.23 -5.32
CA ASP A 205 11.45 4.51 -4.65
C ASP A 205 10.72 5.54 -5.53
N GLY A 206 10.45 5.22 -6.80
CA GLY A 206 9.58 6.00 -7.68
C GLY A 206 10.14 6.28 -9.07
N LEU A 207 9.61 7.32 -9.71
CA LEU A 207 10.00 7.72 -11.06
C LEU A 207 11.30 8.56 -11.02
N ALA A 208 12.32 8.15 -11.78
CA ALA A 208 13.57 8.88 -11.88
C ALA A 208 13.35 10.32 -12.38
N GLY A 209 14.02 11.27 -11.72
CA GLY A 209 13.87 12.71 -12.01
C GLY A 209 12.66 13.35 -11.34
N ASP A 210 11.81 12.58 -10.65
CA ASP A 210 10.75 13.11 -9.82
C ASP A 210 11.21 13.21 -8.35
N ARG A 211 11.31 14.43 -7.83
CA ARG A 211 11.63 14.68 -6.42
C ARG A 211 10.40 15.19 -5.69
N GLN A 212 10.10 14.59 -4.55
CA GLN A 212 9.08 15.06 -3.64
C GLN A 212 9.72 16.07 -2.68
N ALA A 213 9.43 17.36 -2.85
CA ALA A 213 10.03 18.44 -2.06
C ALA A 213 9.66 18.41 -0.56
N ASP A 214 8.61 17.67 -0.19
CA ASP A 214 8.19 17.46 1.20
C ASP A 214 8.32 15.98 1.57
N GLY A 215 9.49 15.61 2.09
CA GLY A 215 9.78 14.26 2.56
C GLY A 215 9.20 13.92 3.94
N LEU A 216 8.41 14.80 4.56
CA LEU A 216 7.66 14.51 5.79
C LEU A 216 6.32 13.85 5.48
N HIS A 217 5.64 14.29 4.41
CA HIS A 217 4.30 13.80 4.06
C HIS A 217 4.26 12.97 2.77
N HIS A 218 5.31 13.01 1.95
CA HIS A 218 5.40 12.33 0.66
C HIS A 218 6.67 11.49 0.53
N GLY A 219 6.72 10.63 -0.50
CA GLY A 219 7.88 9.80 -0.79
C GLY A 219 8.02 8.56 0.10
N ARG A 220 6.92 8.16 0.77
CA ARG A 220 6.87 6.88 1.48
C ARG A 220 6.94 5.73 0.47
N PRO A 221 7.42 4.53 0.85
CA PRO A 221 7.53 3.40 -0.07
C PRO A 221 6.22 3.05 -0.80
N PHE A 222 5.08 3.21 -0.13
CA PHE A 222 3.75 3.01 -0.72
C PHE A 222 3.24 4.16 -1.59
N GLN A 223 4.03 5.20 -1.80
CA GLN A 223 3.72 6.38 -2.61
C GLN A 223 4.70 6.54 -3.78
N ALA A 224 5.44 5.48 -4.13
CA ALA A 224 6.49 5.49 -5.14
C ALA A 224 5.99 6.03 -6.50
N LEU A 225 4.77 5.67 -6.90
CA LEU A 225 4.12 6.22 -8.09
C LEU A 225 2.77 6.83 -7.74
N CYS A 226 2.46 7.98 -8.33
CA CYS A 226 1.09 8.51 -8.38
C CYS A 226 0.51 8.30 -9.79
N LEU A 227 -0.68 7.70 -9.86
CA LEU A 227 -1.38 7.35 -11.09
C LEU A 227 -2.66 8.19 -11.20
N TRP A 228 -3.01 8.65 -12.40
CA TRP A 228 -4.31 9.25 -12.66
C TRP A 228 -4.88 8.93 -14.04
N SER A 229 -6.20 9.03 -14.16
CA SER A 229 -6.92 8.73 -15.40
C SER A 229 -6.96 9.96 -16.31
N ALA A 230 -6.54 9.78 -17.56
CA ALA A 230 -6.74 10.72 -18.65
C ALA A 230 -8.23 11.00 -18.90
N ASP A 231 -9.07 9.98 -18.68
CA ASP A 231 -10.52 10.07 -18.90
C ASP A 231 -11.16 10.96 -17.81
N VAL A 232 -10.75 10.81 -16.54
CA VAL A 232 -11.15 11.70 -15.43
C VAL A 232 -10.67 13.13 -15.64
N ILE A 233 -9.43 13.31 -16.08
CA ILE A 233 -8.90 14.64 -16.40
C ILE A 233 -9.73 15.31 -17.49
N ALA A 234 -10.09 14.58 -18.55
CA ALA A 234 -10.89 15.09 -19.64
C ALA A 234 -12.31 15.46 -19.19
N GLU A 235 -12.93 14.65 -18.32
CA GLU A 235 -14.23 14.96 -17.69
C GLU A 235 -14.18 16.27 -16.91
N LEU A 236 -13.22 16.41 -15.99
CA LEU A 236 -13.06 17.63 -15.19
C LEU A 236 -12.74 18.87 -16.06
N ALA A 237 -11.98 18.70 -17.14
CA ALA A 237 -11.71 19.76 -18.09
C ALA A 237 -12.97 20.17 -18.88
N ALA A 238 -13.81 19.21 -19.25
CA ALA A 238 -15.10 19.47 -19.91
C ALA A 238 -16.07 20.23 -18.98
N ASP A 239 -15.97 20.01 -17.67
CA ASP A 239 -16.68 20.78 -16.63
C ASP A 239 -16.13 22.21 -16.43
N GLY A 240 -15.13 22.62 -17.22
CA GLY A 240 -14.58 23.97 -17.25
C GLY A 240 -13.47 24.21 -16.22
N HIS A 241 -12.95 23.16 -15.58
CA HIS A 241 -11.77 23.29 -14.74
C HIS A 241 -10.50 23.38 -15.59
N PRO A 242 -9.54 24.29 -15.28
CA PRO A 242 -8.29 24.41 -16.02
C PRO A 242 -7.29 23.30 -15.66
N ILE A 243 -7.74 22.05 -15.62
CA ILE A 243 -6.96 20.88 -15.22
C ILE A 243 -6.48 20.09 -16.44
N GLY A 244 -5.30 19.50 -16.33
CA GLY A 244 -4.69 18.68 -17.37
C GLY A 244 -3.71 17.67 -16.78
N PRO A 245 -3.08 16.83 -17.63
CA PRO A 245 -2.04 15.91 -17.19
C PRO A 245 -0.91 16.61 -16.41
N GLY A 246 -0.54 16.04 -15.27
CA GLY A 246 0.47 16.53 -14.34
C GLY A 246 0.00 17.67 -13.42
N CYS A 247 -1.21 18.20 -13.58
CA CYS A 247 -1.72 19.31 -12.76
C CYS A 247 -1.98 18.91 -11.30
N ALA A 248 -2.65 17.77 -11.11
CA ALA A 248 -2.61 17.04 -9.85
C ALA A 248 -1.25 16.29 -9.84
N GLY A 249 -0.58 15.96 -8.76
CA GLY A 249 0.83 15.47 -8.86
C GLY A 249 1.08 14.07 -9.46
N GLU A 250 0.31 13.57 -10.43
CA GLU A 250 0.50 12.21 -10.95
C GLU A 250 1.79 12.06 -11.77
N ASN A 251 2.46 10.93 -11.59
CA ASN A 251 3.59 10.51 -12.40
C ASN A 251 3.14 9.91 -13.73
N LEU A 252 2.11 9.08 -13.71
CA LEU A 252 1.61 8.39 -14.90
C LEU A 252 0.15 8.77 -15.14
N THR A 253 -0.11 9.39 -16.28
CA THR A 253 -1.46 9.62 -16.79
C THR A 253 -1.82 8.43 -17.67
N LEU A 254 -2.85 7.67 -17.30
CA LEU A 254 -3.26 6.42 -17.94
C LEU A 254 -4.62 6.58 -18.61
N GLY A 255 -4.86 5.92 -19.73
CA GLY A 255 -6.14 6.01 -20.45
C GLY A 255 -6.70 4.63 -20.81
N GLY A 256 -8.04 4.51 -20.84
CA GLY A 256 -8.73 3.26 -21.16
C GLY A 256 -8.72 2.24 -20.02
N ILE A 257 -8.49 2.70 -18.80
CA ILE A 257 -8.54 1.89 -17.57
C ILE A 257 -9.90 2.11 -16.93
N ASP A 258 -10.58 1.04 -16.52
CA ASP A 258 -11.78 1.16 -15.69
C ASP A 258 -11.36 1.65 -14.30
N TRP A 259 -11.31 2.97 -14.16
CA TRP A 259 -10.72 3.64 -13.02
C TRP A 259 -11.47 3.36 -11.72
N CYS A 260 -12.80 3.19 -11.80
CA CYS A 260 -13.67 2.88 -10.68
C CYS A 260 -13.48 1.45 -10.15
N SER A 261 -12.91 0.55 -10.95
CA SER A 261 -12.62 -0.82 -10.54
C SER A 261 -11.32 -0.98 -9.73
N LEU A 262 -10.45 0.04 -9.76
CA LEU A 262 -9.18 0.01 -9.04
C LEU A 262 -9.42 0.10 -7.54
N ARG A 263 -8.65 -0.70 -6.80
CA ARG A 263 -8.65 -0.76 -5.34
C ARG A 263 -7.26 -1.20 -4.85
N PRO A 264 -6.92 -1.04 -3.56
CA PRO A 264 -5.67 -1.55 -3.02
C PRO A 264 -5.42 -3.02 -3.37
N GLY A 265 -4.19 -3.36 -3.75
CA GLY A 265 -3.79 -4.69 -4.21
C GLY A 265 -4.02 -4.94 -5.71
N ALA A 266 -4.66 -4.02 -6.46
CA ALA A 266 -4.76 -4.13 -7.90
C ALA A 266 -3.38 -4.00 -8.56
N ARG A 267 -3.00 -4.96 -9.41
CA ARG A 267 -1.70 -4.96 -10.11
C ARG A 267 -1.82 -4.38 -11.51
N LEU A 268 -0.86 -3.56 -11.92
CA LEU A 268 -0.76 -2.95 -13.24
C LEU A 268 0.63 -3.17 -13.81
N ARG A 269 0.74 -3.90 -14.92
CA ARG A 269 1.94 -3.89 -15.77
C ARG A 269 1.89 -2.60 -16.58
N VAL A 270 2.85 -1.70 -16.41
CA VAL A 270 2.93 -0.41 -17.10
C VAL A 270 4.27 -0.30 -17.81
N GLY A 271 4.27 -0.41 -19.14
CA GLY A 271 5.51 -0.64 -19.89
C GLY A 271 6.16 -1.94 -19.42
N THR A 272 7.40 -1.87 -18.93
CA THR A 272 8.08 -3.03 -18.32
C THR A 272 8.02 -3.08 -16.80
N ALA A 273 7.45 -2.06 -16.14
CA ALA A 273 7.32 -2.04 -14.68
C ALA A 273 6.06 -2.78 -14.21
N LEU A 274 6.12 -3.37 -13.02
CA LEU A 274 4.94 -3.87 -12.31
C LEU A 274 4.63 -2.98 -11.11
N ALA A 275 3.50 -2.31 -11.15
CA ALA A 275 2.99 -1.49 -10.07
C ALA A 275 1.81 -2.17 -9.37
N GLU A 276 1.60 -1.87 -8.08
CA GLU A 276 0.45 -2.33 -7.32
C GLU A 276 -0.20 -1.17 -6.59
N VAL A 277 -1.49 -0.97 -6.79
CA VAL A 277 -2.26 0.10 -6.16
C VAL A 277 -2.18 -0.04 -4.64
N SER A 278 -1.78 1.03 -3.97
CA SER A 278 -1.61 1.06 -2.51
C SER A 278 -2.78 1.73 -1.82
N PHE A 279 -2.93 3.05 -2.02
CA PHE A 279 -3.91 3.88 -1.32
C PHE A 279 -4.28 5.11 -2.15
N PRO A 280 -5.49 5.68 -2.00
CA PRO A 280 -5.86 6.89 -2.70
C PRO A 280 -4.94 8.07 -2.36
N ALA A 281 -4.56 8.85 -3.37
CA ALA A 281 -3.67 9.98 -3.19
C ALA A 281 -4.42 11.21 -2.69
N VAL A 282 -4.27 11.49 -1.40
CA VAL A 282 -4.86 12.65 -0.71
C VAL A 282 -4.55 13.94 -1.46
N PRO A 283 -5.56 14.76 -1.81
CA PRO A 283 -5.32 16.00 -2.51
C PRO A 283 -4.78 17.08 -1.56
N CYS A 284 -4.12 18.09 -2.12
CA CYS A 284 -3.39 19.12 -1.37
C CYS A 284 -3.65 20.50 -1.96
N GLY A 285 -3.51 21.54 -1.13
CA GLY A 285 -3.89 22.91 -1.51
C GLY A 285 -3.19 23.47 -2.76
N LYS A 286 -2.01 22.95 -3.13
CA LYS A 286 -1.30 23.34 -4.37
C LYS A 286 -2.10 23.07 -5.65
N GLN A 287 -3.12 22.20 -5.56
CA GLN A 287 -3.98 21.77 -6.65
C GLN A 287 -5.21 22.67 -6.84
N ALA A 288 -5.57 23.50 -5.86
CA ALA A 288 -6.72 24.41 -5.90
C ALA A 288 -6.76 25.24 -7.19
N ARG A 289 -5.60 25.70 -7.67
CA ARG A 289 -5.48 26.53 -8.88
C ARG A 289 -5.98 25.86 -10.17
N TRP A 290 -6.14 24.54 -10.18
CA TRP A 290 -6.58 23.76 -11.34
C TRP A 290 -8.08 23.47 -11.33
N PHE A 291 -8.79 23.91 -10.29
CA PHE A 291 -10.24 23.85 -10.19
C PHE A 291 -10.75 25.28 -10.25
N SER A 292 -11.68 25.55 -11.16
CA SER A 292 -12.21 26.91 -11.42
C SER A 292 -12.87 27.56 -10.20
N ASP A 293 -13.36 26.75 -9.26
CA ASP A 293 -13.93 27.15 -7.97
C ASP A 293 -12.95 27.02 -6.79
N GLY A 294 -11.72 26.56 -7.05
CA GLY A 294 -10.71 26.28 -6.03
C GLY A 294 -10.93 24.99 -5.24
N ASP A 295 -11.99 24.22 -5.52
CA ASP A 295 -12.39 23.05 -4.73
C ASP A 295 -11.63 21.79 -5.14
N PHE A 296 -10.37 21.71 -4.73
CA PHE A 296 -9.53 20.53 -4.96
C PHE A 296 -9.97 19.28 -4.18
N SER A 297 -10.90 19.40 -3.23
CA SER A 297 -11.44 18.23 -2.52
C SER A 297 -12.31 17.35 -3.42
N ARG A 298 -12.65 17.83 -4.63
CA ARG A 298 -13.34 17.05 -5.67
C ARG A 298 -12.62 15.75 -6.01
N ILE A 299 -11.30 15.74 -6.01
CA ILE A 299 -10.49 14.54 -6.29
C ILE A 299 -10.11 13.76 -5.02
N ALA A 300 -10.76 14.04 -3.88
CA ALA A 300 -10.65 13.22 -2.67
C ALA A 300 -11.50 11.96 -2.81
N HIS A 301 -10.94 10.82 -2.42
CA HIS A 301 -11.60 9.52 -2.58
C HIS A 301 -12.89 9.42 -1.75
N GLU A 302 -12.90 9.99 -0.55
CA GLU A 302 -14.06 9.98 0.34
C GLU A 302 -15.25 10.78 -0.22
N ARG A 303 -14.99 11.67 -1.20
CA ARG A 303 -16.03 12.51 -1.82
C ARG A 303 -16.42 12.01 -3.20
N ASN A 304 -15.45 11.69 -4.04
CA ASN A 304 -15.65 11.19 -5.40
C ASN A 304 -14.60 10.10 -5.71
N PRO A 305 -14.85 8.84 -5.29
CA PRO A 305 -13.90 7.75 -5.49
C PRO A 305 -13.56 7.54 -6.97
N GLN A 306 -14.50 7.84 -7.89
CA GLN A 306 -14.32 7.77 -9.33
C GLN A 306 -13.31 8.79 -9.89
N TRP A 307 -13.06 9.89 -9.17
CA TRP A 307 -12.10 10.93 -9.59
C TRP A 307 -10.77 10.88 -8.85
N ALA A 308 -10.66 9.99 -7.86
CA ALA A 308 -9.49 9.89 -7.01
C ALA A 308 -8.25 9.48 -7.81
N ARG A 309 -7.10 9.95 -7.38
CA ARG A 309 -5.80 9.44 -7.82
C ARG A 309 -5.41 8.24 -6.98
N TRP A 310 -4.54 7.39 -7.51
CA TRP A 310 -4.02 6.24 -6.78
C TRP A 310 -2.51 6.39 -6.59
N TYR A 311 -2.04 6.15 -5.38
CA TYR A 311 -0.65 5.77 -5.19
C TYR A 311 -0.47 4.29 -5.52
N ALA A 312 0.76 3.93 -5.90
CA ALA A 312 1.14 2.56 -6.16
C ALA A 312 2.56 2.26 -5.66
N TRP A 313 2.74 1.03 -5.18
CA TRP A 313 4.02 0.38 -5.00
C TRP A 313 4.65 0.06 -6.35
N VAL A 314 5.98 -0.01 -6.39
CA VAL A 314 6.71 -0.61 -7.51
C VAL A 314 7.20 -1.98 -7.07
N ARG A 315 6.57 -3.03 -7.59
CA ARG A 315 6.92 -4.44 -7.33
C ARG A 315 8.07 -4.89 -8.22
N GLU A 316 8.07 -4.48 -9.48
CA GLU A 316 9.17 -4.72 -10.42
C GLU A 316 9.57 -3.38 -11.07
N PRO A 317 10.83 -2.93 -10.90
CA PRO A 317 11.36 -1.77 -11.60
C PRO A 317 11.32 -1.95 -13.12
N GLY A 318 11.23 -0.84 -13.86
CA GLY A 318 11.11 -0.90 -15.31
C GLY A 318 11.25 0.44 -16.02
N GLN A 319 10.93 0.43 -17.30
CA GLN A 319 10.91 1.60 -18.18
C GLN A 319 9.47 1.83 -18.64
N VAL A 320 9.13 3.09 -18.83
CA VAL A 320 7.83 3.50 -19.35
C VAL A 320 7.98 4.61 -20.38
N HIS A 321 7.22 4.49 -21.46
CA HIS A 321 7.09 5.46 -22.52
C HIS A 321 5.61 5.83 -22.74
N PRO A 322 5.30 7.07 -23.17
CA PRO A 322 3.99 7.38 -23.71
C PRO A 322 3.63 6.40 -24.84
N GLY A 323 2.39 5.90 -24.82
CA GLY A 323 1.90 4.89 -25.76
C GLY A 323 2.10 3.44 -25.31
N ASP A 324 2.90 3.18 -24.26
CA ASP A 324 3.10 1.83 -23.75
C ASP A 324 1.78 1.19 -23.29
N PRO A 325 1.62 -0.13 -23.47
CA PRO A 325 0.46 -0.84 -22.98
C PRO A 325 0.43 -0.83 -21.45
N VAL A 326 -0.78 -0.77 -20.91
CA VAL A 326 -1.07 -1.05 -19.51
C VAL A 326 -1.92 -2.31 -19.44
N THR A 327 -1.52 -3.29 -18.65
CA THR A 327 -2.34 -4.48 -18.35
C THR A 327 -2.69 -4.49 -16.87
N VAL A 328 -3.98 -4.39 -16.57
CA VAL A 328 -4.51 -4.53 -15.21
C VAL A 328 -4.76 -6.00 -14.92
N GLN A 329 -4.38 -6.43 -13.71
CA GLN A 329 -4.25 -7.83 -13.30
C GLN A 329 -3.53 -8.68 -14.36
N PRO A 330 -2.25 -8.36 -14.66
CA PRO A 330 -1.46 -9.19 -15.54
C PRO A 330 -1.38 -10.61 -14.95
N ARG A 331 -1.48 -11.60 -15.84
CA ARG A 331 -1.29 -13.02 -15.47
C ARG A 331 0.12 -13.26 -14.95
#